data_AF-V2XJN6-F1
#
_entry.id   AF-V2XJN6-F1
#
_cell.length_a   1.000
_cell.length_b   1.000
_cell.length_c   1.000
_cell.angle_alpha   90.00
_cell.angle_beta   90.00
_cell.angle_gamma   90.00
#
_symmetry.space_group_name_H-M   'P 1'
#
loop_
_entity.id
_entity.type
_entity.pdbx_description
1 polymer ?
#
loop_
_entity_poly.entity_id
_entity_poly.type
_entity_poly.pdbx_seq_one_letter_code
_entity_poly.pdbx_strand_id
1 'polypeptide(L)'
;MSFTSTLELQLDAHNKPVIYYSSDHENCINSQMVACVVKPLGRRVYLASAGSREPRHVAVKIVHGNSEVRRLEHEADIYRKELKGLQGKIVPKFYGLYTASHYGVDAAVMILEYCGTGTDPTLDFNEFNRLLMLAACKLHQVGIVHGALSDHRHILAVGRQIRIIDFENAGHSHQCSGALPTLDNNSSVSRGCDELERLEREYGSQEMKTTHANLLQRLPQKFRQWIST
;
A
#
# COMPACT_ATOMS: atom_id res chain seq x y z
N MET A 1 32.69 0.54 -12.21
CA MET A 1 32.29 -0.85 -11.86
C MET A 1 30.78 -0.90 -11.90
N SER A 2 30.23 -1.75 -12.76
CA SER A 2 28.78 -1.94 -12.86
C SER A 2 28.38 -2.96 -11.79
N PHE A 3 27.59 -2.54 -10.82
CA PHE A 3 27.14 -3.40 -9.74
C PHE A 3 25.83 -4.08 -10.14
N THR A 4 25.78 -5.42 -10.13
CA THR A 4 24.63 -6.21 -10.53
C THR A 4 23.97 -6.85 -9.31
N SER A 5 22.76 -6.43 -8.98
CA SER A 5 21.87 -7.19 -8.10
C SER A 5 21.20 -8.30 -8.92
N THR A 6 21.29 -9.55 -8.47
CA THR A 6 20.70 -10.70 -9.16
C THR A 6 19.41 -11.12 -8.46
N LEU A 7 18.34 -11.24 -9.23
CA LEU A 7 17.06 -11.83 -8.83
C LEU A 7 16.86 -13.13 -9.61
N GLU A 8 16.67 -14.24 -8.91
CA GLU A 8 16.23 -15.50 -9.53
C GLU A 8 14.86 -15.88 -9.00
N LEU A 9 13.88 -15.99 -9.89
CA LEU A 9 12.60 -16.62 -9.57
C LEU A 9 12.67 -18.08 -10.01
N GLN A 10 12.75 -18.99 -9.05
CA GLN A 10 12.74 -20.43 -9.28
C GLN A 10 11.40 -21.02 -8.80
N LEU A 11 11.16 -22.29 -9.12
CA LEU A 11 10.09 -23.06 -8.50
C LEU A 11 10.71 -24.02 -7.49
N ASP A 12 10.11 -24.14 -6.30
CA ASP A 12 10.50 -25.19 -5.35
C ASP A 12 10.06 -26.58 -5.84
N ALA A 13 10.41 -27.61 -5.07
CA ALA A 13 10.01 -29.00 -5.35
C ALA A 13 8.50 -29.24 -5.43
N HIS A 14 7.67 -28.27 -5.00
CA HIS A 14 6.21 -28.31 -5.04
C HIS A 14 5.62 -27.36 -6.11
N ASN A 15 6.43 -26.91 -7.07
CA ASN A 15 6.06 -25.91 -8.08
C ASN A 15 5.60 -24.56 -7.49
N LYS A 16 6.07 -24.18 -6.30
CA LYS A 16 5.80 -22.86 -5.73
C LYS A 16 6.91 -21.88 -6.08
N PRO A 17 6.60 -20.63 -6.45
CA PRO A 17 7.63 -19.65 -6.74
C PRO A 17 8.49 -19.33 -5.51
N VAL A 18 9.80 -19.41 -5.70
CA VAL A 18 10.85 -19.01 -4.75
C VAL A 18 11.62 -17.87 -5.38
N ILE A 19 11.81 -16.80 -4.63
CA ILE A 19 12.57 -15.64 -5.08
C ILE A 19 13.90 -15.63 -4.34
N TYR A 20 14.98 -15.71 -5.09
CA TYR A 20 16.35 -15.50 -4.60
C TYR A 20 16.79 -14.10 -4.97
N TYR A 21 17.35 -13.41 -3.99
CA TYR A 21 18.00 -12.12 -4.18
C TYR A 21 19.43 -12.20 -3.64
N SER A 22 20.39 -11.74 -4.44
CA SER A 22 21.78 -11.51 -4.04
C SER A 22 22.23 -10.12 -4.51
N SER A 23 22.83 -9.34 -3.61
CA SER A 23 23.39 -8.02 -3.89
C SER A 23 24.74 -7.85 -3.24
N ASP A 24 25.73 -7.42 -4.03
CA ASP A 24 27.10 -7.16 -3.57
C ASP A 24 27.26 -5.81 -2.86
N HIS A 25 26.16 -5.12 -2.49
CA HIS A 25 26.21 -3.80 -1.88
C HIS A 25 26.21 -3.82 -0.33
N GLU A 26 27.17 -3.10 0.27
CA GLU A 26 27.33 -2.92 1.72
C GLU A 26 26.21 -2.11 2.41
N ASN A 27 25.34 -1.44 1.65
CA ASN A 27 24.25 -0.60 2.18
C ASN A 27 22.84 -1.18 2.00
N CYS A 28 22.71 -2.42 1.51
CA CYS A 28 21.43 -3.12 1.47
C CYS A 28 21.24 -3.89 2.79
N ILE A 29 20.19 -3.58 3.55
CA ILE A 29 19.91 -4.20 4.86
C ILE A 29 19.82 -5.74 4.77
N ASN A 30 19.53 -6.30 3.59
CA ASN A 30 19.47 -7.75 3.35
C ASN A 30 20.08 -8.13 1.99
N SER A 31 21.41 -8.09 1.86
CA SER A 31 22.16 -8.49 0.65
C SER A 31 21.93 -9.93 0.15
N GLN A 32 21.23 -10.77 0.92
CA GLN A 32 20.79 -12.11 0.53
C GLN A 32 19.39 -12.38 1.11
N MET A 33 18.33 -12.13 0.35
CA MET A 33 16.96 -12.44 0.80
C MET A 33 16.37 -13.55 -0.07
N VAL A 34 16.08 -14.69 0.56
CA VAL A 34 15.33 -15.78 -0.08
C VAL A 34 13.91 -15.73 0.47
N ALA A 35 12.93 -15.55 -0.43
CA ALA A 35 11.53 -15.50 -0.08
C ALA A 35 10.77 -16.65 -0.77
N CYS A 36 10.19 -17.55 0.03
CA CYS A 36 9.35 -18.64 -0.49
C CYS A 36 7.88 -18.20 -0.48
N VAL A 37 7.21 -18.24 -1.63
CA VAL A 37 5.79 -17.88 -1.70
C VAL A 37 4.96 -18.91 -0.93
N VAL A 38 4.27 -18.41 0.08
CA VAL A 38 3.40 -19.19 0.97
C VAL A 38 2.01 -19.32 0.35
N LYS A 39 1.38 -18.19 0.02
CA LYS A 39 0.01 -18.13 -0.53
C LYS A 39 -0.26 -16.84 -1.31
N PRO A 40 -1.21 -16.83 -2.26
CA PRO A 40 -1.67 -15.58 -2.87
C PRO A 40 -2.43 -14.72 -1.86
N LEU A 41 -2.24 -13.40 -1.96
CA LEU A 41 -3.01 -12.36 -1.28
C LEU A 41 -3.93 -11.61 -2.25
N GLY A 42 -3.62 -11.65 -3.54
CA GLY A 42 -4.40 -11.07 -4.63
C GLY A 42 -3.94 -11.59 -5.98
N ARG A 43 -4.37 -10.94 -7.07
CA ARG A 43 -4.06 -11.38 -8.44
C ARG A 43 -2.56 -11.48 -8.73
N ARG A 44 -1.77 -10.57 -8.14
CA ARG A 44 -0.32 -10.40 -8.39
C ARG A 44 0.47 -10.24 -7.10
N VAL A 45 -0.17 -10.38 -5.95
CA VAL A 45 0.43 -10.14 -4.65
C VAL A 45 0.40 -11.44 -3.86
N TYR A 46 1.52 -11.77 -3.24
CA TYR A 46 1.75 -13.03 -2.55
C TYR A 46 2.32 -12.77 -1.17
N LEU A 47 1.93 -13.59 -0.20
CA LEU A 47 2.63 -13.71 1.06
C LEU A 47 3.83 -14.61 0.82
N ALA A 48 5.02 -14.16 1.20
CA ALA A 48 6.22 -14.97 1.18
C ALA A 48 6.92 -14.99 2.54
N SER A 49 7.60 -16.10 2.84
CA SER A 49 8.42 -16.28 4.03
C SER A 49 9.87 -15.95 3.69
N ALA A 50 10.45 -14.94 4.34
CA ALA A 50 11.81 -14.47 4.09
C ALA A 50 12.82 -15.13 5.04
N GLY A 51 12.92 -16.46 4.99
CA GLY A 51 13.94 -17.23 5.72
C GLY A 51 13.98 -17.01 7.24
N SER A 52 15.18 -17.09 7.82
CA SER A 52 15.41 -17.00 9.28
C SER A 52 15.69 -15.57 9.79
N ARG A 53 15.75 -14.57 8.90
CA ARG A 53 15.95 -13.16 9.26
C ARG A 53 14.62 -12.43 9.35
N GLU A 54 14.55 -11.40 10.20
CA GLU A 54 13.40 -10.50 10.19
C GLU A 54 13.45 -9.57 8.96
N PRO A 55 12.30 -9.28 8.30
CA PRO A 55 10.96 -9.74 8.63
C PRO A 55 10.71 -11.19 8.22
N ARG A 56 10.10 -12.02 9.10
CA ARG A 56 9.75 -13.41 8.74
C ARG A 56 8.80 -13.52 7.54
N HIS A 57 7.95 -12.52 7.35
CA HIS A 57 6.95 -12.48 6.29
C HIS A 57 7.01 -11.18 5.50
N VAL A 58 6.89 -11.29 4.18
CA VAL A 58 6.87 -10.16 3.25
C VAL A 58 5.72 -10.29 2.27
N ALA A 59 5.26 -9.14 1.77
CA ALA A 59 4.33 -9.07 0.64
C ALA A 59 5.15 -8.90 -0.65
N VAL A 60 4.90 -9.77 -1.62
CA VAL A 60 5.61 -9.79 -2.90
C VAL A 60 4.62 -9.49 -4.01
N LYS A 61 4.83 -8.40 -4.77
CA LYS A 61 4.07 -8.07 -5.98
C LYS A 61 4.89 -8.50 -7.19
N ILE A 62 4.37 -9.42 -7.99
CA ILE A 62 5.03 -9.99 -9.18
C ILE A 62 4.24 -9.57 -10.43
N VAL A 63 4.93 -9.01 -11.41
CA VAL A 63 4.34 -8.57 -12.68
C VAL A 63 5.19 -9.03 -13.87
N HIS A 64 4.55 -9.14 -15.03
CA HIS A 64 5.19 -9.46 -16.30
C HIS A 64 4.63 -8.56 -17.41
N GLY A 65 5.43 -8.35 -18.46
CA GLY A 65 5.11 -7.50 -19.59
C GLY A 65 5.49 -6.03 -19.36
N ASN A 66 5.92 -5.37 -20.43
CA ASN A 66 6.53 -4.06 -20.38
C ASN A 66 5.64 -2.98 -19.72
N SER A 67 4.32 -2.99 -19.97
CA SER A 67 3.41 -2.01 -19.36
C SER A 67 3.32 -2.15 -17.84
N GLU A 68 3.25 -3.39 -17.35
CA GLU A 68 3.06 -3.66 -15.93
C GLU A 68 4.35 -3.46 -15.16
N VAL A 69 5.49 -3.77 -15.77
CA VAL A 69 6.82 -3.48 -15.23
C VAL A 69 6.98 -1.96 -15.03
N ARG A 70 6.66 -1.14 -16.04
CA ARG A 70 6.75 0.33 -15.91
C ARG A 70 5.84 0.89 -14.81
N ARG A 71 4.63 0.35 -14.64
CA ARG A 71 3.72 0.75 -13.56
C ARG A 71 4.28 0.39 -12.17
N LEU A 72 4.89 -0.79 -12.05
CA LEU A 72 5.52 -1.22 -10.80
C LEU A 72 6.80 -0.41 -10.50
N GLU A 73 7.57 -0.05 -11.52
CA GLU A 73 8.72 0.86 -11.41
C GLU A 73 8.32 2.23 -10.91
N HIS A 74 7.24 2.80 -11.46
CA HIS A 74 6.65 4.06 -10.99
C HIS A 74 6.26 4.00 -9.51
N GLU A 75 5.51 2.97 -9.11
CA GLU A 75 5.14 2.76 -7.71
C GLU A 75 6.38 2.62 -6.79
N ALA A 76 7.38 1.84 -7.19
CA ALA A 76 8.59 1.64 -6.41
C ALA A 76 9.43 2.92 -6.26
N ASP A 77 9.45 3.76 -7.29
CA ASP A 77 10.12 5.06 -7.24
C ASP A 77 9.49 5.99 -6.20
N ILE A 78 8.16 6.00 -6.11
CA ILE A 78 7.41 6.73 -5.09
C ILE A 78 7.75 6.21 -3.68
N TYR A 79 7.83 4.89 -3.51
CA TYR A 79 8.28 4.29 -2.25
C TYR A 79 9.71 4.72 -1.86
N ARG A 80 10.63 4.74 -2.83
CA ARG A 80 12.05 5.03 -2.63
C ARG A 80 12.30 6.50 -2.28
N LYS A 81 11.50 7.41 -2.84
CA LYS A 81 11.67 8.86 -2.74
C LYS A 81 10.67 9.44 -1.74
N GLU A 82 9.49 9.84 -2.20
CA GLU A 82 8.53 10.67 -1.45
C GLU A 82 8.01 9.97 -0.19
N LEU A 83 7.81 8.65 -0.24
CA LEU A 83 7.27 7.91 0.89
C LEU A 83 8.30 7.43 1.91
N LYS A 84 9.60 7.69 1.70
CA LYS A 84 10.68 7.16 2.55
C LYS A 84 10.47 7.46 4.04
N GLY A 85 9.99 8.67 4.38
CA GLY A 85 9.71 9.07 5.77
C GLY A 85 8.44 8.48 6.39
N LEU A 86 7.59 7.87 5.56
CA LEU A 86 6.25 7.38 5.90
C LEU A 86 6.18 5.85 6.01
N GLN A 87 7.22 5.16 5.55
CA GLN A 87 7.35 3.71 5.60
C GLN A 87 7.27 3.15 7.03
N GLY A 88 6.49 2.08 7.20
CA GLY A 88 6.21 1.46 8.48
C GLY A 88 5.26 2.26 9.39
N LYS A 89 4.70 3.38 8.91
CA LYS A 89 3.79 4.25 9.68
C LYS A 89 2.44 4.45 9.02
N ILE A 90 2.44 4.86 7.75
CA ILE A 90 1.21 5.03 6.96
C ILE A 90 1.26 4.32 5.61
N VAL A 91 2.42 3.83 5.22
CA VAL A 91 2.61 2.92 4.09
C VAL A 91 3.51 1.77 4.54
N PRO A 92 3.46 0.60 3.89
CA PRO A 92 4.39 -0.51 4.15
C PRO A 92 5.86 -0.09 4.03
N LYS A 93 6.75 -0.76 4.76
CA LYS A 93 8.19 -0.68 4.43
C LYS A 93 8.47 -1.25 3.04
N PHE A 94 9.33 -0.58 2.29
CA PHE A 94 9.80 -1.00 0.97
C PHE A 94 11.17 -1.64 1.11
N TYR A 95 11.26 -2.91 0.72
CA TYR A 95 12.51 -3.67 0.77
C TYR A 95 13.26 -3.66 -0.56
N GLY A 96 12.56 -3.46 -1.68
CA GLY A 96 13.19 -3.34 -2.98
C GLY A 96 12.25 -3.59 -4.15
N LEU A 97 12.72 -3.18 -5.33
CA LEU A 97 12.18 -3.55 -6.63
C LEU A 97 13.30 -4.23 -7.41
N TYR A 98 12.96 -5.33 -8.06
CA TYR A 98 13.88 -6.14 -8.84
C TYR A 98 13.28 -6.40 -10.20
N THR A 99 14.05 -6.19 -11.25
CA THR A 99 13.60 -6.38 -12.64
C THR A 99 14.48 -7.39 -13.34
N ALA A 100 13.88 -8.13 -14.27
CA ALA A 100 14.57 -9.09 -15.11
C ALA A 100 13.94 -9.07 -16.51
N SER A 101 14.74 -9.38 -17.53
CA SER A 101 14.25 -9.56 -18.89
C SER A 101 14.79 -10.88 -19.42
N HIS A 102 13.91 -11.74 -19.91
CA HIS A 102 14.27 -13.05 -20.46
C HIS A 102 13.46 -13.34 -21.72
N TYR A 103 14.17 -13.62 -22.83
CA TYR A 103 13.57 -13.81 -24.17
C TYR A 103 12.57 -12.72 -24.59
N GLY A 104 12.84 -11.46 -24.25
CA GLY A 104 11.99 -10.31 -24.60
C GLY A 104 10.75 -10.15 -23.73
N VAL A 105 10.60 -10.93 -22.66
CA VAL A 105 9.57 -10.75 -21.65
C VAL A 105 10.19 -10.10 -20.42
N ASP A 106 9.76 -8.88 -20.12
CA ASP A 106 10.13 -8.18 -18.90
C ASP A 106 9.31 -8.69 -17.72
N ALA A 107 9.94 -8.84 -16.57
CA ALA A 107 9.33 -9.18 -15.31
C ALA A 107 9.86 -8.27 -14.20
N ALA A 108 9.03 -7.99 -13.20
CA ALA A 108 9.43 -7.24 -12.03
C ALA A 108 8.80 -7.78 -10.75
N VAL A 109 9.56 -7.69 -9.67
CA VAL A 109 9.19 -8.14 -8.32
C VAL A 109 9.45 -7.01 -7.34
N MET A 110 8.38 -6.53 -6.72
CA MET A 110 8.47 -5.57 -5.61
C MET A 110 8.21 -6.28 -4.29
N ILE A 111 9.00 -5.96 -3.27
CA ILE A 111 8.91 -6.57 -1.95
C ILE A 111 8.63 -5.50 -0.90
N LEU A 112 7.54 -5.69 -0.16
CA LEU A 112 7.02 -4.80 0.86
C LEU A 112 6.84 -5.53 2.21
N GLU A 113 6.70 -4.74 3.27
CA GLU A 113 6.21 -5.21 4.57
C GLU A 113 4.87 -5.91 4.43
N TYR A 114 4.81 -7.15 4.90
CA TYR A 114 3.53 -7.81 5.08
C TYR A 114 2.83 -7.21 6.31
N CYS A 115 1.79 -6.43 6.04
CA CYS A 115 1.05 -5.70 7.08
C CYS A 115 0.03 -6.56 7.84
N GLY A 116 -0.02 -7.87 7.58
CA GLY A 116 -0.91 -8.80 8.28
C GLY A 116 -2.40 -8.56 7.99
N THR A 117 -3.23 -9.31 8.71
CA THR A 117 -4.69 -9.14 8.74
C THR A 117 -5.09 -9.08 10.21
N GLY A 118 -5.20 -7.89 10.76
CA GLY A 118 -5.52 -7.72 12.18
C GLY A 118 -5.80 -6.27 12.50
N THR A 119 -7.07 -5.91 12.42
CA THR A 119 -7.56 -4.65 12.97
C THR A 119 -7.70 -4.81 14.48
N ASP A 120 -7.46 -3.74 15.23
CA ASP A 120 -7.84 -3.72 16.64
C ASP A 120 -9.37 -3.87 16.74
N PRO A 121 -9.92 -4.84 17.48
CA PRO A 121 -11.36 -5.05 17.59
C PRO A 121 -12.09 -3.88 18.25
N THR A 122 -11.36 -3.00 18.96
CA THR A 122 -11.89 -1.77 19.57
C THR A 122 -11.87 -0.58 18.61
N LEU A 123 -11.37 -0.75 17.38
CA LEU A 123 -11.35 0.32 16.38
C LEU A 123 -12.74 0.50 15.78
N ASP A 124 -13.47 1.49 16.28
CA ASP A 124 -14.76 1.85 15.71
C ASP A 124 -14.61 2.57 14.34
N PHE A 125 -15.75 2.71 13.67
CA PHE A 125 -15.82 3.30 12.33
C PHE A 125 -15.37 4.76 12.29
N ASN A 126 -15.71 5.56 13.30
CA ASN A 126 -15.36 6.98 13.33
C ASN A 126 -13.85 7.16 13.50
N GLU A 127 -13.24 6.35 14.37
CA GLU A 127 -11.80 6.36 14.57
C GLU A 127 -11.06 5.82 13.35
N PHE A 128 -11.55 4.76 12.69
CA PHE A 128 -10.98 4.28 11.43
C PHE A 128 -10.96 5.39 10.37
N ASN A 129 -12.10 6.06 10.19
CA ASN A 129 -12.26 7.16 9.25
C ASN A 129 -11.31 8.33 9.57
N ARG A 130 -11.23 8.72 10.85
CA ARG A 130 -10.30 9.77 11.31
C ARG A 130 -8.85 9.39 11.01
N LEU A 131 -8.45 8.15 11.28
CA LEU A 131 -7.10 7.67 11.00
C LEU A 131 -6.79 7.61 9.50
N LEU A 132 -7.77 7.23 8.68
CA LEU A 132 -7.63 7.25 7.22
C LEU A 132 -7.44 8.67 6.69
N MET A 133 -8.25 9.63 7.15
CA MET A 133 -8.10 11.04 6.78
C MET A 133 -6.73 11.58 7.18
N LEU A 134 -6.26 11.26 8.39
CA LEU A 134 -4.91 11.64 8.84
C LEU A 134 -3.80 11.01 7.99
N ALA A 135 -3.97 9.76 7.55
CA ALA A 135 -3.02 9.10 6.66
C ALA A 135 -2.99 9.75 5.26
N ALA A 136 -4.16 10.06 4.70
CA ALA A 136 -4.28 10.76 3.43
C ALA A 136 -3.63 12.16 3.49
N CYS A 137 -3.91 12.94 4.53
CA CYS A 137 -3.26 14.24 4.73
C CYS A 137 -1.73 14.14 4.78
N LYS A 138 -1.17 13.10 5.42
CA LYS A 138 0.29 12.89 5.46
C LYS A 138 0.89 12.52 4.10
N LEU A 139 0.16 11.77 3.25
CA LEU A 139 0.59 11.53 1.87
C LEU A 139 0.65 12.84 1.08
N HIS A 140 -0.37 13.67 1.24
CA HIS A 140 -0.46 14.95 0.53
C HIS A 140 0.60 15.95 1.00
N GLN A 141 0.97 15.93 2.28
CA GLN A 141 2.06 16.73 2.84
C GLN A 141 3.43 16.41 2.22
N VAL A 142 3.66 15.16 1.77
CA VAL A 142 4.88 14.78 1.04
C VAL A 142 4.72 14.91 -0.48
N GLY A 143 3.63 15.53 -0.93
CA GLY A 143 3.38 15.84 -2.33
C GLY A 143 2.87 14.67 -3.17
N ILE A 144 2.28 13.65 -2.53
CA ILE A 144 1.67 12.50 -3.20
C ILE A 144 0.15 12.61 -3.21
N VAL A 145 -0.43 12.42 -4.40
CA VAL A 145 -1.86 12.15 -4.60
C VAL A 145 -1.98 10.72 -5.06
N HIS A 146 -2.74 9.89 -4.36
CA HIS A 146 -2.78 8.46 -4.66
C HIS A 146 -3.62 8.14 -5.92
N GLY A 147 -4.67 8.91 -6.18
CA GLY A 147 -5.54 8.81 -7.35
C GLY A 147 -6.61 7.72 -7.27
N ALA A 148 -6.61 6.90 -6.21
CA ALA A 148 -7.52 5.75 -6.08
C ALA A 148 -7.87 5.38 -4.63
N LEU A 149 -7.77 6.33 -3.68
CA LEU A 149 -8.02 6.04 -2.26
C LEU A 149 -9.49 5.80 -1.89
N SER A 150 -10.45 6.12 -2.76
CA SER A 150 -11.84 5.66 -2.59
C SER A 150 -11.98 4.14 -2.78
N ASP A 151 -10.98 3.46 -3.36
CA ASP A 151 -10.96 2.00 -3.38
C ASP A 151 -10.36 1.47 -2.08
N HIS A 152 -11.25 1.05 -1.19
CA HIS A 152 -10.94 0.41 0.09
C HIS A 152 -10.05 -0.85 0.00
N ARG A 153 -9.73 -1.38 -1.19
CA ARG A 153 -8.69 -2.42 -1.37
C ARG A 153 -7.27 -1.88 -1.18
N HIS A 154 -7.07 -0.57 -1.32
CA HIS A 154 -5.79 0.12 -1.14
C HIS A 154 -5.53 0.55 0.30
N ILE A 155 -6.44 0.21 1.22
CA ILE A 155 -6.40 0.63 2.63
C ILE A 155 -6.36 -0.62 3.50
N LEU A 156 -5.28 -0.79 4.25
CA LEU A 156 -5.14 -1.84 5.25
C LEU A 156 -5.17 -1.23 6.64
N ALA A 157 -5.89 -1.85 7.57
CA ALA A 157 -5.81 -1.52 8.98
C ALA A 157 -4.96 -2.56 9.72
N VAL A 158 -4.01 -2.06 10.50
CA VAL A 158 -2.99 -2.83 11.24
C VAL A 158 -3.01 -2.35 12.68
N GLY A 159 -3.68 -3.09 13.56
CA GLY A 159 -4.04 -2.62 14.89
C GLY A 159 -4.85 -1.32 14.79
N ARG A 160 -4.33 -0.24 15.39
CA ARG A 160 -4.89 1.12 15.33
C ARG A 160 -4.15 2.04 14.34
N GLN A 161 -3.58 1.48 13.28
CA GLN A 161 -2.88 2.23 12.25
C GLN A 161 -3.42 1.88 10.87
N ILE A 162 -3.34 2.84 9.95
CA ILE A 162 -3.66 2.64 8.53
C ILE A 162 -2.36 2.44 7.75
N ARG A 163 -2.40 1.56 6.76
CA ARG A 163 -1.38 1.39 5.72
C ARG A 163 -2.05 1.55 4.36
N ILE A 164 -1.59 2.54 3.61
CA ILE A 164 -2.03 2.80 2.25
C ILE A 164 -1.05 2.07 1.30
N ILE A 165 -1.60 1.38 0.30
CA ILE A 165 -0.87 0.54 -0.65
C ILE A 165 -1.34 0.80 -2.08
N ASP A 166 -0.58 0.33 -3.07
CA ASP A 166 -0.93 0.39 -4.50
C ASP A 166 -0.83 1.79 -5.13
N PHE A 167 0.40 2.31 -5.20
CA PHE A 167 0.70 3.65 -5.73
C PHE A 167 0.91 3.66 -7.26
N GLU A 168 0.43 2.65 -7.99
CA GLU A 168 0.63 2.57 -9.44
C GLU A 168 -0.02 3.71 -10.23
N ASN A 169 -1.06 4.33 -9.68
CA ASN A 169 -1.77 5.49 -10.26
C ASN A 169 -1.44 6.81 -9.56
N ALA A 170 -0.48 6.81 -8.63
CA ALA A 170 -0.20 7.98 -7.82
C ALA A 170 0.53 9.07 -8.61
N GLY A 171 0.07 10.31 -8.45
CA GLY A 171 0.78 11.50 -8.88
C GLY A 171 1.77 11.98 -7.81
N HIS A 172 2.87 12.58 -8.24
CA HIS A 172 3.88 13.19 -7.37
C HIS A 172 4.06 14.68 -7.70
N SER A 173 4.81 15.40 -6.86
CA SER A 173 4.98 16.87 -6.94
C SER A 173 3.69 17.67 -6.75
N HIS A 174 2.70 17.10 -6.06
CA HIS A 174 1.47 17.79 -5.74
C HIS A 174 1.71 18.84 -4.64
N GLN A 175 1.36 20.10 -4.92
CA GLN A 175 1.30 21.12 -3.88
C GLN A 175 -0.12 21.14 -3.31
N CYS A 176 -0.31 20.45 -2.19
CA CYS A 176 -1.58 20.43 -1.50
C CYS A 176 -1.70 21.68 -0.60
N SER A 177 -2.67 22.54 -0.86
CA SER A 177 -3.15 23.55 0.11
C SER A 177 -3.98 22.93 1.24
N GLY A 178 -4.14 21.61 1.25
CA GLY A 178 -5.04 20.87 2.11
C GLY A 178 -6.46 20.81 1.57
N ALA A 179 -7.32 20.07 2.28
CA ALA A 179 -8.75 20.26 2.23
C ALA A 179 -9.18 20.92 3.54
N LEU A 180 -10.03 21.95 3.46
CA LEU A 180 -10.72 22.46 4.64
C LEU A 180 -11.74 21.38 5.05
N PRO A 181 -11.70 20.86 6.30
CA PRO A 181 -12.77 19.99 6.79
C PRO A 181 -14.10 20.70 6.59
N THR A 182 -15.13 19.98 6.15
CA THR A 182 -16.42 20.62 5.83
C THR A 182 -17.13 20.99 7.13
N LEU A 183 -16.74 22.10 7.74
CA LEU A 183 -17.30 22.55 9.01
C LEU A 183 -18.60 23.33 8.83
N ASP A 184 -18.86 23.94 7.66
CA ASP A 184 -20.04 24.79 7.46
C ASP A 184 -20.59 24.76 6.02
N ASN A 185 -21.92 24.80 5.91
CA ASN A 185 -22.72 24.78 4.68
C ASN A 185 -22.58 26.03 3.78
N ASN A 186 -21.61 26.91 4.00
CA ASN A 186 -21.47 28.13 3.21
C ASN A 186 -20.30 28.03 2.23
N SER A 187 -20.67 27.76 0.99
CA SER A 187 -19.80 27.64 -0.16
C SER A 187 -19.20 28.99 -0.54
N SER A 188 -17.87 29.10 -0.52
CA SER A 188 -17.12 29.79 -1.57
C SER A 188 -15.61 29.59 -1.45
N VAL A 189 -14.98 29.47 -2.61
CA VAL A 189 -13.53 29.38 -2.90
C VAL A 189 -12.94 27.97 -2.89
N SER A 190 -13.14 27.28 -4.02
CA SER A 190 -12.40 26.08 -4.43
C SER A 190 -10.91 26.38 -4.57
N ARG A 191 -10.10 25.74 -3.71
CA ARG A 191 -8.65 25.47 -3.85
C ARG A 191 -8.28 24.17 -3.10
N GLY A 192 -9.21 23.22 -3.01
CA GLY A 192 -8.96 21.92 -2.38
C GLY A 192 -8.35 20.93 -3.36
N CYS A 193 -7.72 19.88 -2.83
CA CYS A 193 -7.32 18.74 -3.64
C CYS A 193 -8.51 17.80 -3.86
N ASP A 194 -8.83 17.46 -5.12
CA ASP A 194 -9.97 16.61 -5.49
C ASP A 194 -10.01 15.27 -4.72
N GLU A 195 -8.84 14.67 -4.49
CA GLU A 195 -8.76 13.41 -3.72
C GLU A 195 -9.15 13.64 -2.25
N LEU A 196 -8.64 14.69 -1.60
CA LEU A 196 -8.99 14.97 -0.21
C LEU A 196 -10.44 15.43 -0.05
N GLU A 197 -10.98 16.23 -0.98
CA GLU A 197 -12.40 16.61 -0.97
C GLU A 197 -13.32 15.39 -1.12
N ARG A 198 -12.92 14.42 -1.95
CA ARG A 198 -13.65 13.15 -2.10
C ARG A 198 -13.58 12.32 -0.83
N LEU A 199 -12.39 12.18 -0.25
CA LEU A 199 -12.19 11.44 0.99
C LEU A 199 -12.92 12.09 2.16
N GLU A 200 -12.94 13.41 2.28
CA GLU A 200 -13.69 14.12 3.31
C GLU A 200 -15.20 13.88 3.17
N ARG A 201 -15.72 13.79 1.95
CA ARG A 201 -17.14 13.48 1.72
C ARG A 201 -17.51 12.05 2.12
N GLU A 202 -16.58 11.12 1.94
CA GLU A 202 -16.77 9.69 2.14
C GLU A 202 -16.48 9.27 3.60
N TYR A 203 -15.43 9.83 4.19
CA TYR A 203 -14.85 9.46 5.48
C TYR A 203 -14.81 10.59 6.50
N GLY A 204 -15.10 11.85 6.13
CA GLY A 204 -15.18 12.96 7.08
C GLY A 204 -16.25 12.72 8.16
N SER A 205 -16.06 13.35 9.32
CA SER A 205 -16.84 13.11 10.56
C SER A 205 -18.35 13.06 10.32
N GLN A 206 -18.96 11.95 10.72
CA GLN A 206 -20.39 11.64 10.54
C GLN A 206 -21.27 12.06 11.72
N GLU A 207 -20.76 12.84 12.69
CA GLU A 207 -21.53 13.21 13.91
C GLU A 207 -22.85 13.92 13.63
N MET A 208 -23.13 14.35 12.39
CA MET A 208 -24.41 14.92 11.99
C MET A 208 -25.19 14.15 10.90
N LYS A 209 -24.79 12.94 10.47
CA LYS A 209 -25.34 12.38 9.22
C LYS A 209 -26.04 11.02 9.21
N THR A 210 -25.95 10.11 10.19
CA THR A 210 -26.93 8.99 10.24
C THR A 210 -26.93 8.16 11.53
N THR A 211 -28.11 7.70 11.96
CA THR A 211 -28.35 6.74 13.04
C THR A 211 -27.76 5.35 12.75
N HIS A 212 -27.41 4.64 13.83
CA HIS A 212 -26.72 3.32 13.88
C HIS A 212 -27.28 2.25 12.91
N ALA A 213 -28.57 2.29 12.58
CA ALA A 213 -29.22 1.33 11.69
C ALA A 213 -28.86 1.52 10.19
N ASN A 214 -28.54 2.74 9.76
CA ASN A 214 -28.19 3.03 8.36
C ASN A 214 -26.70 2.76 8.06
N LEU A 215 -25.85 2.70 9.09
CA LEU A 215 -24.42 2.42 8.98
C LEU A 215 -24.15 1.01 8.46
N LEU A 216 -24.90 0.00 8.93
CA LEU A 216 -24.70 -1.40 8.50
C LEU A 216 -25.10 -1.66 7.04
N GLN A 217 -26.09 -0.92 6.52
CA GLN A 217 -26.62 -1.13 5.16
C GLN A 217 -25.69 -0.57 4.06
N ARG A 218 -24.78 0.34 4.40
CA ARG A 218 -23.84 0.95 3.43
C ARG A 218 -22.45 0.31 3.45
N LEU A 219 -22.20 -0.62 4.37
CA LEU A 219 -20.95 -1.38 4.41
C LEU A 219 -20.83 -2.32 3.19
N PRO A 220 -19.68 -2.34 2.50
CA PRO A 220 -19.31 -3.46 1.64
C PRO A 220 -19.36 -4.76 2.45
N GLN A 221 -19.87 -5.84 1.83
CA GLN A 221 -20.18 -7.10 2.52
C GLN A 221 -19.02 -7.66 3.37
N LYS A 222 -17.77 -7.45 2.94
CA LYS A 222 -16.57 -7.91 3.66
C LYS A 222 -16.35 -7.25 5.03
N PHE A 223 -16.86 -6.03 5.25
CA PHE A 223 -16.78 -5.36 6.56
C PHE A 223 -17.93 -5.77 7.49
N ARG A 224 -19.08 -6.19 6.94
CA ARG A 224 -20.15 -6.85 7.72
C ARG A 224 -19.65 -8.17 8.32
N GLN A 225 -18.75 -8.82 7.58
CA GLN A 225 -17.86 -9.94 7.96
C GLN A 225 -17.35 -9.89 9.40
N TRP A 226 -17.00 -8.68 9.85
CA TRP A 226 -16.15 -8.44 11.02
C TRP A 226 -16.91 -7.97 12.27
N ILE A 227 -18.20 -7.66 12.14
CA ILE A 227 -19.05 -7.15 13.24
C ILE A 227 -19.90 -8.29 13.84
N SER A 228 -20.02 -9.43 13.16
CA SER A 228 -20.83 -10.58 13.58
C SER A 228 -20.02 -11.71 14.24
N THR A 229 -18.87 -11.42 14.83
CA THR A 229 -18.12 -12.36 15.71
C THR A 229 -17.79 -11.65 17.01
#